data_AF-A0A425W0U3-F1
#
_entry.id   AF-A0A425W0U3-F1
#
_cell.length_a   1.000
_cell.length_b   1.000
_cell.length_c   1.000
_cell.angle_alpha   90.00
_cell.angle_beta   90.00
_cell.angle_gamma   90.00
#
_symmetry.space_group_name_H-M   'P 1'
#
loop_
_entity.id
_entity.type
_entity.pdbx_description
1 polymer ?
#
loop_
_entity_poly.entity_id
_entity_poly.type
_entity_poly.pdbx_seq_one_letter_code
_entity_poly.pdbx_strand_id
1 'polypeptide(L)'
;MLDMILQEARSLTVAEKRQLVEAVRALIADEMASGAAPGEPARCPRCGSPEVTRKGRSADGRQRWRCKSCGRTFSARTGSVVAMSKLPASTWADYAEGTLAGESLRELARRCGVCLRTSWFMRMRLFEVMGAALQPFRSGPTVSCQVDGTYLSESLAGNRERSRTGMPRRPHRNGRAVRARGISREKVCVVCAANDLGDEFAAVCGRGRPTDAELRASLAGVVDGSWVSTDDHSAYARVLPALGVSEHVATASRAARNGELGLVNAMHQRLRIFLEPFHGVSTRWLGRYLDCFRWLEQARHSDADRGDTLSGQVARGSYGSTRRDLIDMPQPLWDYWEAR
;
A
#
# COMPACT_ATOMS: atom_id res chain seq x y z
N MET A 1 -7.91 -38.97 -9.55
CA MET A 1 -8.44 -38.49 -8.24
C MET A 1 -9.29 -37.24 -8.42
N LEU A 2 -8.77 -36.17 -9.03
CA LEU A 2 -9.54 -34.95 -9.31
C LEU A 2 -10.77 -35.19 -10.20
N ASP A 3 -10.64 -35.99 -11.27
CA ASP A 3 -11.76 -36.32 -12.15
C ASP A 3 -12.90 -37.04 -11.43
N MET A 4 -12.57 -37.89 -10.46
CA MET A 4 -13.55 -38.61 -9.63
C MET A 4 -14.31 -37.64 -8.72
N ILE A 5 -13.61 -36.67 -8.12
CA ILE A 5 -14.23 -35.61 -7.30
C ILE A 5 -15.14 -34.74 -8.17
N LEU A 6 -14.71 -34.38 -9.38
CA LEU A 6 -15.52 -33.60 -10.32
C LEU A 6 -16.75 -34.36 -10.79
N GLN A 7 -16.67 -35.68 -10.93
CA GLN A 7 -17.79 -36.52 -11.32
C GLN A 7 -18.85 -36.62 -10.21
N GLU A 8 -18.42 -36.79 -8.95
CA GLU A 8 -19.30 -36.71 -7.78
C GLU A 8 -19.89 -35.29 -7.63
N ALA A 9 -19.10 -34.25 -7.86
CA ALA A 9 -19.59 -32.88 -7.79
C ALA A 9 -20.69 -32.58 -8.82
N ARG A 10 -20.79 -33.33 -9.94
CA ARG A 10 -21.85 -33.13 -10.93
C ARG A 10 -23.23 -33.52 -10.41
N SER A 11 -23.33 -34.55 -9.57
CA SER A 11 -24.59 -35.07 -9.03
C SER A 11 -25.18 -34.18 -7.93
N LEU A 12 -24.37 -33.31 -7.33
CA LEU A 12 -24.79 -32.36 -6.30
C LEU A 12 -25.79 -31.31 -6.82
N THR A 13 -26.69 -30.89 -5.94
CA THR A 13 -27.56 -29.73 -6.17
C THR A 13 -26.75 -28.43 -6.23
N VAL A 14 -27.35 -27.34 -6.72
CA VAL A 14 -26.68 -26.03 -6.77
C VAL A 14 -26.29 -25.53 -5.36
N ALA A 15 -27.11 -25.80 -4.35
CA ALA A 15 -26.81 -25.43 -2.97
C ALA A 15 -25.61 -26.20 -2.41
N GLU A 16 -25.56 -27.51 -2.63
CA GLU A 16 -24.44 -28.36 -2.22
C GLU A 16 -23.15 -28.04 -2.98
N LYS A 17 -23.24 -27.74 -4.29
CA LYS A 17 -22.11 -27.26 -5.08
C LYS A 17 -21.51 -25.98 -4.49
N ARG A 18 -22.36 -25.03 -4.05
CA ARG A 18 -21.90 -23.81 -3.37
C ARG A 18 -21.19 -24.14 -2.05
N GLN A 19 -21.76 -25.05 -1.25
CA GLN A 19 -21.11 -25.50 -0.01
C GLN A 19 -19.76 -26.18 -0.28
N LEU A 20 -19.67 -27.00 -1.33
CA LEU A 20 -18.43 -27.64 -1.73
C LEU A 20 -17.37 -26.61 -2.16
N VAL A 21 -17.75 -25.60 -2.94
CA VAL A 21 -16.83 -24.51 -3.33
C VAL A 21 -16.29 -23.77 -2.10
N GLU A 22 -17.16 -23.41 -1.15
CA GLU A 22 -16.75 -22.76 0.09
C GLU A 22 -15.84 -23.65 0.95
N ALA A 23 -16.15 -24.95 1.03
CA ALA A 23 -15.32 -25.91 1.76
C ALA A 23 -13.93 -26.06 1.11
N VAL A 24 -13.85 -26.19 -0.22
CA VAL A 24 -12.58 -26.29 -0.95
C VAL A 24 -11.77 -25.00 -0.82
N ARG A 25 -12.40 -23.83 -0.94
CA ARG A 25 -11.75 -22.52 -0.70
C ARG A 25 -11.17 -22.43 0.70
N ALA A 26 -11.91 -22.89 1.71
CA ALA A 26 -11.43 -22.93 3.09
C ALA A 26 -10.21 -23.85 3.26
N LEU A 27 -10.24 -25.06 2.65
CA LEU A 27 -9.11 -25.99 2.68
C LEU A 27 -7.85 -25.39 2.04
N ILE A 28 -7.98 -24.81 0.85
CA ILE A 28 -6.87 -24.13 0.16
C ILE A 28 -6.30 -23.03 1.05
N ALA A 29 -7.18 -22.19 1.62
CA ALA A 29 -6.75 -21.07 2.43
C ALA A 29 -6.07 -21.52 3.74
N ASP A 30 -6.53 -22.62 4.35
CA ASP A 30 -5.91 -23.24 5.53
C ASP A 30 -4.55 -23.86 5.21
N GLU A 31 -4.41 -24.52 4.04
CA GLU A 31 -3.11 -25.01 3.55
C GLU A 31 -2.15 -23.85 3.30
N MET A 32 -2.59 -22.78 2.66
CA MET A 32 -1.77 -21.58 2.43
C MET A 32 -1.35 -20.92 3.75
N ALA A 33 -2.21 -20.91 4.76
CA ALA A 33 -1.92 -20.37 6.09
C ALA A 33 -1.03 -21.31 6.93
N SER A 34 -1.07 -22.62 6.67
CA SER A 34 -0.29 -23.64 7.40
C SER A 34 1.09 -23.90 6.78
N GLY A 35 1.24 -23.66 5.47
CA GLY A 35 2.44 -23.92 4.67
C GLY A 35 3.66 -23.02 4.96
N ALA A 36 3.66 -22.29 6.08
CA ALA A 36 4.84 -21.63 6.61
C ALA A 36 4.76 -21.71 8.14
N ALA A 37 5.24 -22.81 8.73
CA ALA A 37 5.65 -22.77 10.12
C ALA A 37 6.80 -21.75 10.19
N PRO A 38 6.59 -20.55 10.74
CA PRO A 38 7.64 -19.55 10.72
C PRO A 38 8.76 -20.10 11.61
N GLY A 39 9.98 -20.10 11.08
CA GLY A 39 11.16 -20.46 11.84
C GLY A 39 11.34 -19.56 13.07
N GLU A 40 12.45 -19.76 13.79
CA GLU A 40 12.74 -18.90 14.94
C GLU A 40 12.78 -17.42 14.49
N PRO A 41 11.95 -16.53 15.08
CA PRO A 41 11.85 -15.15 14.67
C PRO A 41 13.17 -14.43 14.95
N ALA A 42 13.81 -13.95 13.89
CA ALA A 42 15.09 -13.24 13.97
C ALA A 42 15.00 -11.89 14.71
N ARG A 43 13.82 -11.26 14.71
CA ARG A 43 13.59 -9.93 15.28
C ARG A 43 12.23 -9.83 15.96
N CYS A 44 12.13 -8.91 16.91
CA CYS A 44 10.87 -8.59 17.55
C CYS A 44 9.91 -7.90 16.54
N PRO A 45 8.69 -8.43 16.31
CA PRO A 45 7.75 -7.86 15.35
C PRO A 45 7.22 -6.47 15.74
N ARG A 46 7.49 -6.01 16.97
CA ARG A 46 7.05 -4.69 17.46
C ARG A 46 8.11 -3.62 17.28
N CYS A 47 9.34 -3.92 17.68
CA CYS A 47 10.42 -2.92 17.78
C CYS A 47 11.62 -3.21 16.89
N GLY A 48 11.61 -4.29 16.11
CA GLY A 48 12.70 -4.66 15.20
C GLY A 48 13.98 -5.16 15.90
N SER A 49 14.04 -5.13 17.24
CA SER A 49 15.21 -5.59 17.99
C SER A 49 15.53 -7.07 17.70
N PRO A 50 16.80 -7.42 17.46
CA PRO A 50 17.24 -8.80 17.30
C PRO A 50 17.32 -9.57 18.62
N GLU A 51 17.16 -8.89 19.77
CA GLU A 51 17.32 -9.50 21.09
C GLU A 51 16.07 -10.29 21.52
N VAL A 52 15.90 -11.47 20.93
CA VAL A 52 14.75 -12.35 21.15
C VAL A 52 15.17 -13.58 21.95
N THR A 53 14.33 -13.98 22.91
CA THR A 53 14.55 -15.19 23.73
C THR A 53 13.29 -16.05 23.79
N ARG A 54 13.46 -17.37 23.94
CA ARG A 54 12.34 -18.29 24.19
C ARG A 54 11.72 -18.01 25.57
N LYS A 55 10.39 -18.00 25.66
CA LYS A 55 9.62 -17.77 26.90
C LYS A 55 8.47 -18.76 27.04
N GLY A 56 8.81 -20.03 27.20
CA GLY A 56 7.84 -21.12 27.37
C GLY A 56 6.98 -21.37 26.13
N ARG A 57 5.89 -22.12 26.30
CA ARG A 57 4.95 -22.49 25.23
C ARG A 57 3.55 -21.96 25.54
N SER A 58 2.72 -21.75 24.53
CA SER A 58 1.29 -21.46 24.69
C SER A 58 0.50 -22.74 24.99
N ALA A 59 -0.79 -22.60 25.31
CA ALA A 59 -1.68 -23.72 25.62
C ALA A 59 -1.79 -24.74 24.48
N ASP A 60 -1.58 -24.31 23.24
CA ASP A 60 -1.52 -25.14 22.02
C ASP A 60 -0.11 -25.72 21.75
N GLY A 61 0.81 -25.67 22.73
CA GLY A 61 2.16 -26.22 22.63
C GLY A 61 3.14 -25.39 21.78
N ARG A 62 2.70 -24.29 21.16
CA ARG A 62 3.55 -23.46 20.29
C ARG A 62 4.56 -22.66 21.11
N GLN A 63 5.76 -22.47 20.56
CA GLN A 63 6.80 -21.67 21.19
C GLN A 63 6.35 -20.21 21.34
N ARG A 64 6.64 -19.61 22.50
CA ARG A 64 6.52 -18.17 22.73
C ARG A 64 7.90 -17.55 22.84
N TRP A 65 8.02 -16.30 22.41
CA TRP A 65 9.26 -15.52 22.48
C TRP A 65 9.04 -14.25 23.29
N ARG A 66 10.13 -13.69 23.82
CA ARG A 66 10.18 -12.41 24.50
C ARG A 66 11.30 -11.56 23.92
N CYS A 67 10.97 -10.32 23.56
CA CYS A 67 11.95 -9.31 23.23
C CYS A 67 12.59 -8.77 24.51
N LYS A 68 13.93 -8.74 24.59
CA LYS A 68 14.65 -8.14 25.73
C LYS A 68 14.52 -6.62 25.73
N SER A 69 14.62 -5.97 24.58
CA SER A 69 14.64 -4.50 24.50
C SER A 69 13.28 -3.85 24.81
N CYS A 70 12.15 -4.45 24.41
CA CYS A 70 10.82 -3.91 24.72
C CYS A 70 9.99 -4.75 25.71
N GLY A 71 10.54 -5.86 26.20
CA GLY A 71 9.92 -6.74 27.21
C GLY A 71 8.71 -7.55 26.76
N ARG A 72 8.15 -7.27 25.57
CA ARG A 72 6.89 -7.88 25.06
C ARG A 72 7.10 -9.33 24.64
N THR A 73 6.04 -10.13 24.81
CA THR A 73 5.99 -11.52 24.36
C THR A 73 5.22 -11.65 23.06
N PHE A 74 5.64 -12.57 22.19
CA PHE A 74 5.01 -12.84 20.91
C PHE A 74 5.15 -14.31 20.52
N SER A 75 4.49 -14.70 19.44
CA SER A 75 4.56 -16.02 18.80
C SER A 75 5.04 -15.85 17.35
N ALA A 76 5.34 -16.96 16.66
CA ALA A 76 5.73 -16.98 15.25
C ALA A 76 4.60 -16.45 14.36
N ARG A 77 3.35 -16.60 14.83
CA ARG A 77 2.15 -16.09 14.18
C ARG A 77 1.87 -14.62 14.45
N THR A 78 2.63 -13.97 15.35
CA THR A 78 2.40 -12.56 15.68
C THR A 78 2.65 -11.69 14.47
N GLY A 79 1.65 -10.89 14.11
CA GLY A 79 1.67 -10.05 12.91
C GLY A 79 1.08 -10.73 11.68
N SER A 80 0.87 -12.05 11.64
CA SER A 80 0.22 -12.70 10.49
C SER A 80 -1.23 -12.24 10.37
N VAL A 81 -1.64 -11.90 9.14
CA VAL A 81 -2.98 -11.38 8.83
C VAL A 81 -4.04 -12.40 9.21
N VAL A 82 -3.94 -13.61 8.66
CA VAL A 82 -4.91 -14.69 8.88
C VAL A 82 -4.80 -15.23 10.31
N ALA A 83 -3.59 -15.45 10.82
CA ALA A 83 -3.42 -16.09 12.12
C ALA A 83 -3.88 -15.26 13.31
N MET A 84 -3.79 -13.93 13.20
CA MET A 84 -4.22 -12.99 14.24
C MET A 84 -5.64 -12.47 13.98
N SER A 85 -6.30 -12.97 12.94
CA SER A 85 -7.68 -12.64 12.58
C SER A 85 -8.66 -13.61 13.23
N LYS A 86 -9.84 -13.10 13.61
CA LYS A 86 -11.00 -13.92 13.97
C LYS A 86 -11.84 -14.33 12.75
N LEU A 87 -11.61 -13.66 11.61
CA LEU A 87 -12.21 -14.01 10.33
C LEU A 87 -11.42 -15.16 9.70
N PRO A 88 -12.11 -16.12 9.05
CA PRO A 88 -11.46 -17.25 8.41
C PRO A 88 -10.64 -16.80 7.19
N ALA A 89 -9.72 -17.67 6.76
CA ALA A 89 -8.82 -17.39 5.65
C ALA A 89 -9.57 -17.18 4.31
N SER A 90 -10.67 -17.91 4.09
CA SER A 90 -11.55 -17.73 2.93
C SER A 90 -12.14 -16.31 2.85
N THR A 91 -12.57 -15.74 3.98
CA THR A 91 -13.06 -14.34 4.01
C THR A 91 -11.98 -13.33 3.62
N TRP A 92 -10.71 -13.60 3.96
CA TRP A 92 -9.61 -12.75 3.51
C TRP A 92 -9.32 -12.90 2.01
N ALA A 93 -9.44 -14.12 1.46
CA ALA A 93 -9.32 -14.37 0.03
C ALA A 93 -10.43 -13.66 -0.75
N ASP A 94 -11.70 -13.77 -0.32
CA ASP A 94 -12.81 -13.03 -0.92
C ASP A 94 -12.62 -11.51 -0.84
N TYR A 95 -12.07 -11.03 0.28
CA TYR A 95 -11.78 -9.60 0.46
C TYR A 95 -10.68 -9.13 -0.50
N ALA A 96 -9.65 -9.95 -0.71
CA ALA A 96 -8.55 -9.68 -1.63
C ALA A 96 -9.07 -9.65 -3.08
N GLU A 97 -9.83 -10.65 -3.49
CA GLU A 97 -10.45 -10.74 -4.83
C GLU A 97 -11.34 -9.53 -5.12
N GLY A 98 -12.28 -9.20 -4.22
CA GLY A 98 -13.14 -8.04 -4.40
C GLY A 98 -12.38 -6.71 -4.40
N THR A 99 -11.26 -6.62 -3.67
CA THR A 99 -10.40 -5.43 -3.71
C THR A 99 -9.73 -5.27 -5.07
N LEU A 100 -9.25 -6.37 -5.66
CA LEU A 100 -8.68 -6.38 -7.02
C LEU A 100 -9.73 -6.06 -8.09
N ALA A 101 -10.98 -6.47 -7.88
CA ALA A 101 -12.12 -6.14 -8.74
C ALA A 101 -12.58 -4.67 -8.61
N GLY A 102 -11.99 -3.88 -7.70
CA GLY A 102 -12.33 -2.48 -7.52
C GLY A 102 -13.60 -2.23 -6.68
N GLU A 103 -14.07 -3.22 -5.93
CA GLU A 103 -15.26 -3.08 -5.09
C GLU A 103 -15.08 -1.99 -4.00
N SER A 104 -16.16 -1.27 -3.72
CA SER A 104 -16.22 -0.30 -2.63
C SER A 104 -16.14 -0.98 -1.26
N LEU A 105 -15.78 -0.23 -0.22
CA LEU A 105 -15.75 -0.74 1.16
C LEU A 105 -17.11 -1.33 1.61
N ARG A 106 -18.22 -0.80 1.10
CA ARG A 106 -19.58 -1.26 1.43
C ARG A 106 -19.95 -2.54 0.70
N GLU A 107 -19.49 -2.72 -0.53
CA GLU A 107 -19.63 -3.97 -1.28
C GLU A 107 -18.83 -5.08 -0.59
N LEU A 108 -17.55 -4.82 -0.31
CA LEU A 108 -16.69 -5.76 0.43
C LEU A 108 -17.23 -6.11 1.82
N ALA A 109 -17.79 -5.13 2.54
CA ALA A 109 -18.42 -5.37 3.83
C ALA A 109 -19.60 -6.36 3.73
N ARG A 110 -20.44 -6.19 2.70
CA ARG A 110 -21.55 -7.12 2.43
C ARG A 110 -21.04 -8.48 1.98
N ARG A 111 -20.10 -8.53 1.03
CA ARG A 111 -19.49 -9.75 0.48
C ARG A 111 -18.89 -10.61 1.59
N CYS A 112 -18.14 -10.00 2.51
CA CYS A 112 -17.46 -10.69 3.60
C CYS A 112 -18.30 -10.83 4.88
N GLY A 113 -19.54 -10.35 4.91
CA GLY A 113 -20.40 -10.41 6.11
C GLY A 113 -19.86 -9.65 7.32
N VAL A 114 -19.11 -8.55 7.09
CA VAL A 114 -18.50 -7.75 8.16
C VAL A 114 -19.07 -6.33 8.20
N CYS A 115 -18.96 -5.67 9.36
CA CYS A 115 -19.35 -4.26 9.43
C CYS A 115 -18.36 -3.37 8.64
N LEU A 116 -18.83 -2.20 8.18
CA LEU A 116 -18.03 -1.27 7.37
C LEU A 116 -16.69 -0.89 8.03
N ARG A 117 -16.69 -0.75 9.36
CA ARG A 117 -15.46 -0.46 10.12
C ARG A 117 -14.44 -1.60 9.98
N THR A 118 -14.88 -2.86 10.11
CA THR A 118 -14.02 -4.02 9.94
C THR A 118 -13.51 -4.12 8.50
N SER A 119 -14.38 -3.91 7.51
CA SER A 119 -13.97 -3.83 6.10
C SER A 119 -12.86 -2.80 5.90
N TRP A 120 -13.00 -1.57 6.43
CA TRP A 120 -11.94 -0.57 6.34
C TRP A 120 -10.61 -1.03 6.95
N PHE A 121 -10.63 -1.69 8.12
CA PHE A 121 -9.42 -2.26 8.72
C PHE A 121 -8.81 -3.39 7.89
N MET A 122 -9.64 -4.23 7.26
CA MET A 122 -9.17 -5.28 6.35
C MET A 122 -8.46 -4.66 5.15
N ARG A 123 -9.02 -3.60 4.54
CA ARG A 123 -8.36 -2.87 3.45
C ARG A 123 -7.00 -2.29 3.84
N MET A 124 -6.92 -1.62 4.98
CA MET A 124 -5.64 -1.03 5.42
C MET A 124 -4.57 -2.10 5.64
N ARG A 125 -4.93 -3.26 6.19
CA ARG A 125 -4.01 -4.39 6.35
C ARG A 125 -3.62 -5.01 5.02
N LEU A 126 -4.58 -5.18 4.12
CA LEU A 126 -4.33 -5.70 2.77
C LEU A 126 -3.33 -4.80 2.02
N PHE A 127 -3.51 -3.49 2.10
CA PHE A 127 -2.60 -2.52 1.49
C PHE A 127 -1.22 -2.50 2.15
N GLU A 128 -1.15 -2.73 3.47
CA GLU A 128 0.13 -2.90 4.17
C GLU A 128 0.88 -4.17 3.71
N VAL A 129 0.16 -5.28 3.48
CA VAL A 129 0.74 -6.49 2.89
C VAL A 129 1.23 -6.24 1.46
N MET A 130 0.42 -5.57 0.63
CA MET A 130 0.81 -5.18 -0.72
C MET A 130 2.09 -4.35 -0.70
N GLY A 131 2.16 -3.34 0.18
CA GLY A 131 3.34 -2.50 0.34
C GLY A 131 4.59 -3.29 0.77
N ALA A 132 4.42 -4.25 1.70
CA ALA A 132 5.52 -5.11 2.14
C ALA A 132 5.99 -6.11 1.06
N ALA A 133 5.14 -6.43 0.08
CA ALA A 133 5.46 -7.33 -1.02
C ALA A 133 6.07 -6.63 -2.25
N LEU A 134 6.08 -5.28 -2.25
CA LEU A 134 6.66 -4.50 -3.35
C LEU A 134 8.13 -4.85 -3.55
N GLN A 135 8.49 -5.14 -4.80
CA GLN A 135 9.89 -5.24 -5.19
C GLN A 135 10.55 -3.85 -5.14
N PRO A 136 11.84 -3.77 -4.77
CA PRO A 136 12.59 -2.52 -4.79
C PRO A 136 12.58 -1.87 -6.17
N PHE A 137 12.55 -0.53 -6.20
CA PHE A 137 12.77 0.22 -7.44
C PHE A 137 14.24 0.05 -7.84
N ARG A 138 14.50 -0.43 -9.06
CA ARG A 138 15.86 -0.65 -9.52
C ARG A 138 16.41 0.63 -10.13
N SER A 139 17.66 0.93 -9.80
CA SER A 139 18.37 2.09 -10.29
C SER A 139 19.83 1.74 -10.52
N GLY A 140 20.55 2.59 -11.25
CA GLY A 140 21.97 2.37 -11.52
C GLY A 140 22.46 3.10 -12.77
N PRO A 141 23.75 2.96 -13.11
CA PRO A 141 24.41 3.76 -14.14
C PRO A 141 23.91 3.48 -15.57
N THR A 142 23.19 2.38 -15.79
CA THR A 142 22.64 2.00 -17.11
C THR A 142 21.12 2.10 -17.18
N VAL A 143 20.48 2.65 -16.14
CA VAL A 143 19.02 2.73 -16.01
C VAL A 143 18.63 4.20 -16.16
N SER A 144 17.79 4.49 -17.15
CA SER A 144 17.19 5.82 -17.30
C SER A 144 15.92 5.95 -16.47
N CYS A 145 15.74 7.10 -15.82
CA CYS A 145 14.60 7.36 -14.95
C CYS A 145 13.96 8.72 -15.25
N GLN A 146 12.63 8.77 -15.16
CA GLN A 146 11.85 10.00 -15.28
C GLN A 146 11.17 10.28 -13.94
N VAL A 147 11.35 11.49 -13.41
CA VAL A 147 10.81 11.92 -12.11
C VAL A 147 9.97 13.16 -12.27
N ASP A 148 8.73 13.12 -11.77
CA ASP A 148 7.83 14.26 -11.77
C ASP A 148 6.85 14.20 -10.59
N GLY A 149 6.29 15.33 -10.21
CA GLY A 149 5.29 15.43 -9.15
C GLY A 149 3.88 15.52 -9.70
N THR A 150 2.97 14.69 -9.20
CA THR A 150 1.53 14.88 -9.38
C THR A 150 0.88 15.45 -8.13
N TYR A 151 -0.20 16.21 -8.30
CA TYR A 151 -0.77 17.02 -7.22
C TYR A 151 -2.23 16.65 -6.97
N LEU A 152 -2.48 16.09 -5.78
CA LEU A 152 -3.80 15.73 -5.31
C LEU A 152 -4.33 16.82 -4.37
N SER A 153 -5.64 17.08 -4.39
CA SER A 153 -6.23 17.98 -3.40
C SER A 153 -6.14 17.35 -2.02
N GLU A 154 -5.75 18.13 -1.01
CA GLU A 154 -5.72 17.62 0.36
C GLU A 154 -7.13 17.20 0.80
N SER A 155 -7.24 15.95 1.23
CA SER A 155 -8.46 15.40 1.80
C SER A 155 -8.28 15.15 3.29
N LEU A 156 -9.08 15.89 4.07
CA LEU A 156 -9.19 15.73 5.51
C LEU A 156 -10.33 14.77 5.90
N ALA A 157 -10.80 13.95 4.94
CA ALA A 157 -11.90 13.01 5.12
C ALA A 157 -11.65 12.03 6.27
N GLY A 158 -12.71 11.73 7.02
CA GLY A 158 -12.69 10.89 8.22
C GLY A 158 -13.66 11.41 9.27
N ASN A 159 -13.86 10.63 10.34
CA ASN A 159 -14.66 11.09 11.48
C ASN A 159 -13.84 12.11 12.30
N ARG A 160 -14.19 13.38 12.17
CA ARG A 160 -13.55 14.49 12.89
C ARG A 160 -14.22 14.82 14.22
N GLU A 161 -15.47 14.43 14.43
CA GLU A 161 -16.16 14.62 15.73
C GLU A 161 -15.46 13.87 16.87
N ARG A 162 -14.87 12.70 16.55
CA ARG A 162 -14.10 11.89 17.50
C ARG A 162 -12.59 12.10 17.39
N SER A 163 -12.15 13.01 16.52
CA SER A 163 -10.74 13.34 16.37
C SER A 163 -10.33 14.30 17.49
N ARG A 164 -9.13 14.13 18.04
CA ARG A 164 -8.55 15.09 19.01
C ARG A 164 -8.39 16.48 18.40
N THR A 165 -8.26 16.53 17.08
CA THR A 165 -8.19 17.76 16.29
C THR A 165 -9.48 17.93 15.47
N GLY A 166 -10.13 19.08 15.63
CA GLY A 166 -11.33 19.44 14.87
C GLY A 166 -11.07 19.63 13.37
N MET A 167 -12.05 20.17 12.65
CA MET A 167 -11.83 20.58 11.25
C MET A 167 -11.10 21.94 11.25
N PRO A 168 -9.90 22.05 10.65
CA PRO A 168 -9.07 23.27 10.74
C PRO A 168 -9.49 24.35 9.74
N ARG A 169 -10.51 24.05 8.92
CA ARG A 169 -11.05 24.93 7.87
C ARG A 169 -12.54 24.69 7.69
N ARG A 170 -13.21 25.60 6.99
CA ARG A 170 -14.62 25.39 6.62
C ARG A 170 -14.77 24.14 5.72
N PRO A 171 -15.85 23.35 5.89
CA PRO A 171 -16.14 22.22 5.01
C PRO A 171 -16.21 22.66 3.55
N HIS A 172 -15.64 21.83 2.66
CA HIS A 172 -15.78 22.03 1.22
C HIS A 172 -17.14 21.49 0.76
N ARG A 173 -17.76 22.15 -0.23
CA ARG A 173 -19.03 21.68 -0.83
C ARG A 173 -18.87 20.32 -1.52
N ASN A 174 -17.71 20.06 -2.12
CA ASN A 174 -17.28 18.77 -2.69
C ASN A 174 -15.75 18.73 -2.83
N GLY A 175 -15.20 17.58 -3.22
CA GLY A 175 -13.75 17.40 -3.42
C GLY A 175 -13.12 18.28 -4.52
N ARG A 176 -13.94 18.93 -5.37
CA ARG A 176 -13.51 19.86 -6.43
C ARG A 176 -13.61 21.33 -6.01
N ALA A 177 -14.01 21.62 -4.76
CA ALA A 177 -14.17 22.99 -4.29
C ALA A 177 -12.85 23.70 -3.93
N VAL A 178 -11.70 23.02 -4.04
CA VAL A 178 -10.38 23.66 -3.97
C VAL A 178 -10.22 24.53 -5.22
N ARG A 179 -10.48 25.83 -5.09
CA ARG A 179 -10.48 26.81 -6.19
C ARG A 179 -9.13 27.48 -6.43
N ALA A 180 -8.11 27.16 -5.63
CA ALA A 180 -6.78 27.71 -5.83
C ALA A 180 -6.23 27.23 -7.19
N ARG A 181 -6.03 28.16 -8.12
CA ARG A 181 -5.37 27.88 -9.40
C ARG A 181 -3.91 27.52 -9.15
N GLY A 182 -3.36 26.58 -9.91
CA GLY A 182 -1.95 26.17 -9.83
C GLY A 182 -1.61 25.23 -8.67
N ILE A 183 -0.32 25.11 -8.37
CA ILE A 183 0.23 24.28 -7.28
C ILE A 183 0.13 25.09 -5.98
N SER A 184 -0.99 24.98 -5.27
CA SER A 184 -1.22 25.68 -4.00
C SER A 184 -0.83 24.83 -2.79
N ARG A 185 -0.73 25.44 -1.60
CA ARG A 185 -0.50 24.75 -0.32
C ARG A 185 -1.66 23.85 0.14
N GLU A 186 -2.79 23.88 -0.58
CA GLU A 186 -3.93 22.99 -0.37
C GLU A 186 -3.83 21.70 -1.21
N LYS A 187 -2.76 21.56 -2.00
CA LYS A 187 -2.45 20.35 -2.75
C LYS A 187 -1.33 19.59 -2.07
N VAL A 188 -1.40 18.27 -2.16
CA VAL A 188 -0.39 17.33 -1.70
C VAL A 188 0.38 16.87 -2.93
N CYS A 189 1.69 17.04 -2.90
CA CYS A 189 2.59 16.53 -3.92
C CYS A 189 2.82 15.03 -3.67
N VAL A 190 2.55 14.23 -4.69
CA VAL A 190 3.00 12.85 -4.78
C VAL A 190 4.15 12.85 -5.80
N VAL A 191 5.36 12.60 -5.33
CA VAL A 191 6.49 12.42 -6.25
C VAL A 191 6.40 11.04 -6.87
N CYS A 192 6.55 10.99 -8.18
CA CYS A 192 6.50 9.78 -8.98
C CYS A 192 7.82 9.61 -9.71
N ALA A 193 8.28 8.37 -9.83
CA ALA A 193 9.40 8.00 -10.68
C ALA A 193 9.05 6.76 -11.49
N ALA A 194 9.47 6.73 -12.76
CA ALA A 194 9.34 5.58 -13.63
C ALA A 194 10.66 5.37 -14.40
N ASN A 195 11.14 4.14 -14.49
CA ASN A 195 12.37 3.80 -15.21
C ASN A 195 12.11 2.98 -16.49
N ASP A 196 13.15 2.82 -17.30
CA ASP A 196 13.12 1.99 -18.52
C ASP A 196 13.03 0.48 -18.26
N LEU A 197 13.26 0.03 -17.03
CA LEU A 197 13.05 -1.36 -16.59
C LEU A 197 11.58 -1.67 -16.25
N GLY A 198 10.70 -0.66 -16.31
CA GLY A 198 9.28 -0.78 -15.98
C GLY A 198 8.95 -0.68 -14.49
N ASP A 199 9.90 -0.28 -13.64
CA ASP A 199 9.63 -0.02 -12.22
C ASP A 199 8.99 1.35 -12.03
N GLU A 200 8.05 1.40 -11.08
CA GLU A 200 7.33 2.61 -10.72
C GLU A 200 7.37 2.88 -9.21
N PHE A 201 7.58 4.14 -8.87
CA PHE A 201 7.63 4.63 -7.52
C PHE A 201 6.66 5.80 -7.35
N ALA A 202 5.90 5.80 -6.25
CA ALA A 202 5.03 6.90 -5.86
C ALA A 202 5.07 7.08 -4.34
N ALA A 203 5.30 8.30 -3.87
CA ALA A 203 5.28 8.63 -2.45
C ALA A 203 4.74 10.04 -2.19
N VAL A 204 4.07 10.21 -1.05
CA VAL A 204 3.68 11.54 -0.57
C VAL A 204 4.95 12.32 -0.21
N CYS A 205 5.19 13.42 -0.90
CA CYS A 205 6.42 14.22 -0.76
C CYS A 205 6.22 15.43 0.16
N GLY A 206 5.10 16.15 0.00
CA GLY A 206 4.89 17.41 0.72
C GLY A 206 3.61 18.16 0.33
N ARG A 207 3.52 19.44 0.72
CA ARG A 207 2.44 20.35 0.32
C ARG A 207 2.89 21.31 -0.77
N GLY A 208 2.02 21.55 -1.75
CA GLY A 208 2.33 22.44 -2.86
C GLY A 208 3.62 22.00 -3.54
N ARG A 209 4.42 22.97 -3.99
CA ARG A 209 5.69 22.69 -4.67
C ARG A 209 6.70 22.17 -3.64
N PRO A 210 7.28 20.97 -3.83
CA PRO A 210 8.10 20.34 -2.80
C PRO A 210 9.44 21.08 -2.62
N THR A 211 9.95 21.08 -1.40
CA THR A 211 11.26 21.62 -1.04
C THR A 211 12.39 20.66 -1.39
N ASP A 212 13.62 21.16 -1.42
CA ASP A 212 14.82 20.35 -1.65
C ASP A 212 14.96 19.21 -0.63
N ALA A 213 14.61 19.48 0.64
CA ALA A 213 14.66 18.49 1.71
C ALA A 213 13.60 17.39 1.53
N GLU A 214 12.37 17.75 1.17
CA GLU A 214 11.28 16.80 0.91
C GLU A 214 11.59 15.91 -0.31
N LEU A 215 12.11 16.50 -1.39
CA LEU A 215 12.52 15.74 -2.59
C LEU A 215 13.69 14.81 -2.27
N ARG A 216 14.71 15.30 -1.57
CA ARG A 216 15.86 14.48 -1.16
C ARG A 216 15.43 13.29 -0.32
N ALA A 217 14.56 13.52 0.68
CA ALA A 217 14.06 12.45 1.54
C ALA A 217 13.21 11.43 0.76
N SER A 218 12.42 11.89 -0.20
CA SER A 218 11.50 11.02 -0.96
C SER A 218 12.19 10.21 -2.06
N LEU A 219 13.27 10.73 -2.64
CA LEU A 219 14.01 10.12 -3.74
C LEU A 219 15.27 9.36 -3.30
N ALA A 220 15.64 9.46 -2.02
CA ALA A 220 16.77 8.72 -1.47
C ALA A 220 16.59 7.21 -1.65
N GLY A 221 17.57 6.56 -2.30
CA GLY A 221 17.53 5.12 -2.60
C GLY A 221 16.54 4.74 -3.71
N VAL A 222 15.95 5.71 -4.40
CA VAL A 222 15.10 5.50 -5.59
C VAL A 222 15.86 5.90 -6.86
N VAL A 223 16.65 6.97 -6.78
CA VAL A 223 17.47 7.46 -7.90
C VAL A 223 18.94 7.51 -7.50
N ASP A 224 19.78 6.83 -8.25
CA ASP A 224 21.25 6.81 -8.09
C ASP A 224 21.97 6.52 -9.43
N GLY A 225 21.34 6.91 -10.55
CA GLY A 225 21.72 6.49 -11.89
C GLY A 225 22.35 7.57 -12.77
N SER A 226 22.77 7.16 -13.96
CA SER A 226 23.43 8.07 -14.89
C SER A 226 22.46 9.07 -15.49
N TRP A 227 21.23 8.70 -15.86
CA TRP A 227 20.30 9.59 -16.58
C TRP A 227 18.96 9.75 -15.87
N VAL A 228 18.70 10.95 -15.37
CA VAL A 228 17.38 11.33 -14.83
C VAL A 228 16.78 12.49 -15.62
N SER A 229 15.54 12.34 -16.05
CA SER A 229 14.75 13.40 -16.68
C SER A 229 13.68 13.92 -15.72
N THR A 230 13.51 15.24 -15.63
CA THR A 230 12.49 15.87 -14.77
C THR A 230 11.75 17.01 -15.47
N ASP A 231 10.69 17.52 -14.83
CA ASP A 231 10.10 18.80 -15.22
C ASP A 231 11.08 19.98 -15.00
N ASP A 232 10.62 21.20 -15.31
CA ASP A 232 11.40 22.44 -15.15
C ASP A 232 11.52 22.92 -13.69
N HIS A 233 11.18 22.08 -12.72
CA HIS A 233 11.35 22.44 -11.32
C HIS A 233 12.81 22.44 -10.90
N SER A 234 13.33 23.64 -10.65
CA SER A 234 14.73 23.88 -10.29
C SER A 234 15.24 23.14 -9.05
N ALA A 235 14.36 22.64 -8.18
CA ALA A 235 14.76 21.84 -7.02
C ALA A 235 15.38 20.50 -7.42
N TYR A 236 14.95 19.88 -8.53
CA TYR A 236 15.55 18.63 -9.01
C TYR A 236 17.04 18.83 -9.34
N ALA A 237 17.38 19.90 -10.05
CA ALA A 237 18.77 20.23 -10.39
C ALA A 237 19.67 20.41 -9.15
N ARG A 238 19.11 20.86 -8.01
CA ARG A 238 19.86 21.02 -6.75
C ARG A 238 19.99 19.72 -5.95
N VAL A 239 19.00 18.83 -6.05
CA VAL A 239 18.92 17.63 -5.20
C VAL A 239 19.57 16.41 -5.85
N LEU A 240 19.36 16.20 -7.15
CA LEU A 240 19.77 14.99 -7.86
C LEU A 240 21.29 14.72 -7.81
N PRO A 241 22.20 15.71 -7.95
CA PRO A 241 23.65 15.45 -7.85
C PRO A 241 24.04 14.83 -6.51
N ALA A 242 23.40 15.27 -5.43
CA ALA A 242 23.67 14.76 -4.08
C ALA A 242 22.99 13.41 -3.79
N LEU A 243 22.19 12.89 -4.72
CA LEU A 243 21.65 11.52 -4.72
C LEU A 243 22.46 10.58 -5.62
N GLY A 244 23.56 11.05 -6.22
CA GLY A 244 24.41 10.24 -7.10
C GLY A 244 24.00 10.25 -8.57
N VAL A 245 23.11 11.16 -8.98
CA VAL A 245 22.72 11.29 -10.39
C VAL A 245 23.81 12.01 -11.17
N SER A 246 24.29 11.35 -12.24
CA SER A 246 25.42 11.87 -13.03
C SER A 246 25.00 12.87 -14.10
N GLU A 247 23.86 12.65 -14.74
CA GLU A 247 23.30 13.49 -15.79
C GLU A 247 21.83 13.77 -15.53
N HIS A 248 21.46 15.05 -15.62
CA HIS A 248 20.10 15.53 -15.38
C HIS A 248 19.60 16.31 -16.58
N VAL A 249 18.46 15.89 -17.13
CA VAL A 249 17.75 16.59 -18.20
C VAL A 249 16.49 17.23 -17.64
N ALA A 250 16.47 18.55 -17.49
CA ALA A 250 15.26 19.29 -17.13
C ALA A 250 14.48 19.68 -18.39
N THR A 251 13.24 19.21 -18.50
CA THR A 251 12.39 19.46 -19.66
C THR A 251 11.18 20.31 -19.28
N ALA A 252 11.07 21.51 -19.86
CA ALA A 252 9.85 22.30 -19.74
C ALA A 252 8.68 21.58 -20.45
N SER A 253 7.52 21.51 -19.81
CA SER A 253 6.32 20.78 -20.30
C SER A 253 5.90 21.11 -21.74
N ARG A 254 6.20 22.33 -22.23
CA ARG A 254 5.90 22.77 -23.61
C ARG A 254 6.97 22.41 -24.65
N ALA A 255 8.11 21.90 -24.21
CA ALA A 255 9.28 21.60 -25.04
C ALA A 255 9.63 20.10 -25.10
N ALA A 256 8.93 19.23 -24.35
CA ALA A 256 9.10 17.79 -24.42
C ALA A 256 8.70 17.28 -25.81
N ARG A 257 9.69 16.96 -26.66
CA ARG A 257 9.47 16.50 -28.04
C ARG A 257 9.85 15.04 -28.23
N ASN A 258 10.66 14.45 -27.34
CA ASN A 258 11.22 13.11 -27.51
C ASN A 258 10.81 12.13 -26.39
N GLY A 259 9.74 12.41 -25.65
CA GLY A 259 9.22 11.50 -24.63
C GLY A 259 9.99 11.53 -23.31
N GLU A 260 10.71 12.63 -23.03
CA GLU A 260 11.56 12.82 -21.85
C GLU A 260 10.81 12.65 -20.52
N LEU A 261 9.48 12.81 -20.52
CA LEU A 261 8.58 12.59 -19.37
C LEU A 261 7.43 11.62 -19.68
N GLY A 262 7.53 10.85 -20.78
CA GLY A 262 6.46 9.96 -21.25
C GLY A 262 6.05 8.87 -20.26
N LEU A 263 7.02 8.21 -19.62
CA LEU A 263 6.79 7.11 -18.68
C LEU A 263 6.06 7.62 -17.43
N VAL A 264 6.59 8.67 -16.80
CA VAL A 264 6.00 9.24 -15.58
C VAL A 264 4.63 9.87 -15.85
N ASN A 265 4.42 10.50 -17.03
CA ASN A 265 3.11 11.01 -17.42
C ASN A 265 2.09 9.90 -17.64
N ALA A 266 2.48 8.77 -18.22
CA ALA A 266 1.60 7.61 -18.37
C ALA A 266 1.20 7.05 -16.99
N MET A 267 2.17 6.94 -16.07
CA MET A 267 1.94 6.56 -14.69
C MET A 267 0.99 7.54 -13.98
N HIS A 268 1.14 8.86 -14.16
CA HIS A 268 0.22 9.86 -13.61
C HIS A 268 -1.23 9.66 -14.06
N GLN A 269 -1.46 9.32 -15.33
CA GLN A 269 -2.80 9.04 -15.83
C GLN A 269 -3.40 7.79 -15.17
N ARG A 270 -2.62 6.72 -15.02
CA ARG A 270 -3.06 5.49 -14.35
C ARG A 270 -3.34 5.71 -12.89
N LEU A 271 -2.48 6.43 -12.17
CA LEU A 271 -2.72 6.79 -10.77
C LEU A 271 -4.01 7.60 -10.61
N ARG A 272 -4.30 8.52 -11.54
CA ARG A 272 -5.56 9.28 -11.54
C ARG A 272 -6.77 8.37 -11.73
N ILE A 273 -6.72 7.45 -12.70
CA ILE A 273 -7.80 6.47 -12.96
C ILE A 273 -8.00 5.56 -11.74
N PHE A 274 -6.91 5.08 -11.13
CA PHE A 274 -6.95 4.25 -9.93
C PHE A 274 -7.62 4.97 -8.76
N LEU A 275 -7.35 6.27 -8.57
CA LEU A 275 -7.87 7.02 -7.42
C LEU A 275 -9.32 7.48 -7.59
N GLU A 276 -9.82 7.58 -8.83
CA GLU A 276 -11.13 8.15 -9.16
C GLU A 276 -12.31 7.45 -8.45
N PRO A 277 -12.41 6.10 -8.40
CA PRO A 277 -13.51 5.38 -7.75
C PRO A 277 -13.59 5.61 -6.24
N PHE A 278 -12.51 6.05 -5.58
CA PHE A 278 -12.50 6.28 -4.14
C PHE A 278 -13.13 7.62 -3.72
N HIS A 279 -13.46 8.49 -4.68
CA HIS A 279 -14.13 9.77 -4.46
C HIS A 279 -13.45 10.66 -3.38
N GLY A 280 -12.12 10.63 -3.34
CA GLY A 280 -11.31 11.44 -2.41
C GLY A 280 -10.75 10.62 -1.25
N VAL A 281 -9.56 10.07 -1.45
CA VAL A 281 -8.79 9.38 -0.41
C VAL A 281 -8.28 10.39 0.61
N SER A 282 -8.50 10.13 1.91
CA SER A 282 -7.93 10.94 2.99
C SER A 282 -6.40 10.96 2.87
N THR A 283 -5.78 12.15 2.96
CA THR A 283 -4.32 12.28 2.86
C THR A 283 -3.59 11.46 3.93
N ARG A 284 -4.23 11.22 5.08
CA ARG A 284 -3.73 10.32 6.12
C ARG A 284 -3.49 8.89 5.63
N TRP A 285 -4.31 8.43 4.70
CA TRP A 285 -4.27 7.06 4.17
C TRP A 285 -3.64 6.96 2.79
N LEU A 286 -3.29 8.09 2.17
CA LEU A 286 -2.83 8.14 0.80
C LEU A 286 -1.64 7.21 0.54
N GLY A 287 -0.67 7.14 1.47
CA GLY A 287 0.46 6.21 1.38
C GLY A 287 0.04 4.75 1.17
N ARG A 288 -0.97 4.26 1.90
CA ARG A 288 -1.49 2.88 1.73
C ARG A 288 -2.15 2.66 0.36
N TYR A 289 -2.80 3.70 -0.17
CA TYR A 289 -3.36 3.61 -1.52
C TYR A 289 -2.26 3.64 -2.59
N LEU A 290 -1.17 4.37 -2.37
CA LEU A 290 0.00 4.34 -3.25
C LEU A 290 0.71 2.98 -3.20
N ASP A 291 0.79 2.34 -2.03
CA ASP A 291 1.29 0.95 -1.89
C ASP A 291 0.47 -0.01 -2.76
N CYS A 292 -0.86 0.08 -2.68
CA CYS A 292 -1.79 -0.70 -3.51
C CYS A 292 -1.62 -0.41 -5.01
N PHE A 293 -1.55 0.86 -5.40
CA PHE A 293 -1.32 1.25 -6.79
C PHE A 293 -0.03 0.65 -7.34
N ARG A 294 1.09 0.81 -6.63
CA ARG A 294 2.39 0.27 -7.05
C ARG A 294 2.38 -1.24 -7.15
N TRP A 295 1.67 -1.92 -6.24
CA TRP A 295 1.55 -3.37 -6.27
C TRP A 295 0.76 -3.83 -7.50
N LEU A 296 -0.34 -3.14 -7.83
CA LEU A 296 -1.13 -3.42 -9.04
C LEU A 296 -0.32 -3.21 -10.31
N GLU A 297 0.53 -2.18 -10.36
CA GLU A 297 1.42 -1.94 -11.49
C GLU A 297 2.49 -3.05 -11.61
N GLN A 298 3.15 -3.45 -10.51
CA GLN A 298 4.08 -4.59 -10.54
C GLN A 298 3.39 -5.89 -10.96
N ALA A 299 2.20 -6.17 -10.42
CA ALA A 299 1.42 -7.34 -10.78
C ALA A 299 0.86 -7.31 -12.21
N ARG A 300 0.87 -6.16 -12.89
CA ARG A 300 0.52 -6.06 -14.31
C ARG A 300 1.63 -6.61 -15.21
N HIS A 301 2.87 -6.57 -14.75
CA HIS A 301 4.04 -7.05 -15.47
C HIS A 301 4.36 -8.53 -15.19
N SER A 302 3.49 -9.23 -14.45
CA SER A 302 3.61 -10.65 -14.11
C SER A 302 2.54 -11.46 -14.84
N ASP A 303 2.90 -12.66 -15.30
CA ASP A 303 1.95 -13.64 -15.86
C ASP A 303 1.17 -14.39 -14.76
N ALA A 304 1.54 -14.22 -13.50
CA ALA A 304 0.86 -14.86 -12.38
C ALA A 304 -0.54 -14.28 -12.16
N ASP A 305 -1.50 -15.13 -11.80
CA ASP A 305 -2.82 -14.67 -11.41
C ASP A 305 -2.73 -13.73 -10.18
N ARG A 306 -3.35 -12.56 -10.29
CA ARG A 306 -3.25 -11.51 -9.26
C ARG A 306 -4.01 -11.91 -7.99
N GLY A 307 -5.13 -12.62 -8.14
CA GLY A 307 -5.94 -13.12 -7.02
C GLY A 307 -5.18 -14.15 -6.21
N ASP A 308 -4.57 -15.12 -6.87
CA ASP A 308 -3.75 -16.16 -6.24
C ASP A 308 -2.50 -15.56 -5.58
N THR A 309 -1.81 -14.65 -6.29
CA THR A 309 -0.63 -13.96 -5.78
C THR A 309 -0.96 -13.19 -4.51
N LEU A 310 -2.01 -12.37 -4.54
CA LEU A 310 -2.41 -11.58 -3.39
C LEU A 310 -2.93 -12.45 -2.25
N SER A 311 -3.71 -13.48 -2.54
CA SER A 311 -4.23 -14.40 -1.52
C SER A 311 -3.09 -15.14 -0.81
N GLY A 312 -2.08 -15.60 -1.55
CA GLY A 312 -0.88 -16.20 -0.99
C GLY A 312 -0.05 -15.22 -0.15
N GLN A 313 0.09 -13.97 -0.62
CA GLN A 313 0.73 -12.90 0.13
C GLN A 313 -0.04 -12.54 1.40
N VAL A 314 -1.37 -12.57 1.41
CA VAL A 314 -2.19 -12.34 2.60
C VAL A 314 -2.09 -13.49 3.59
N ALA A 315 -2.09 -14.73 3.11
CA ALA A 315 -1.97 -15.91 3.95
C ALA A 315 -0.62 -15.95 4.70
N ARG A 316 0.47 -15.59 4.00
CA ARG A 316 1.84 -15.59 4.55
C ARG A 316 2.30 -14.25 5.10
N GLY A 317 1.60 -13.18 4.74
CA GLY A 317 1.97 -11.81 5.02
C GLY A 317 1.80 -11.42 6.47
N SER A 318 2.53 -10.38 6.85
CA SER A 318 2.44 -9.79 8.17
C SER A 318 2.07 -8.31 8.09
N TYR A 319 1.39 -7.82 9.12
CA TYR A 319 1.10 -6.40 9.31
C TYR A 319 1.77 -5.91 10.60
N GLY A 320 2.32 -4.71 10.58
CA GLY A 320 2.88 -4.03 11.75
C GLY A 320 1.86 -3.14 12.45
N SER A 321 0.93 -2.56 11.68
CA SER A 321 0.00 -1.55 12.18
C SER A 321 -1.17 -2.17 12.94
N THR A 322 -1.27 -1.92 14.25
CA THR A 322 -2.45 -2.32 15.02
C THR A 322 -3.64 -1.41 14.70
N ARG A 323 -4.84 -1.87 15.07
CA ARG A 323 -6.05 -1.03 14.99
C ARG A 323 -5.91 0.29 15.74
N ARG A 324 -5.19 0.28 16.87
CA ARG A 324 -4.93 1.50 17.64
C ARG A 324 -3.97 2.41 16.89
N ASP A 325 -2.88 1.87 16.34
CA ASP A 325 -1.92 2.65 15.55
C ASP A 325 -2.59 3.34 14.36
N LEU A 326 -3.53 2.67 13.68
CA LEU A 326 -4.31 3.26 12.60
C LEU A 326 -5.28 4.35 13.10
N ILE A 327 -5.90 4.19 14.27
CA ILE A 327 -6.79 5.22 14.82
C ILE A 327 -5.97 6.45 15.22
N ASP A 328 -4.83 6.22 15.87
CA ASP A 328 -3.95 7.21 16.45
C ASP A 328 -2.96 7.80 15.44
N MET A 329 -2.94 7.29 14.20
CA MET A 329 -2.08 7.80 13.13
C MET A 329 -2.31 9.30 12.96
N PRO A 330 -1.26 10.14 13.11
CA PRO A 330 -1.39 11.56 12.97
C PRO A 330 -1.80 11.91 11.54
N GLN A 331 -2.52 13.02 11.38
CA GLN A 331 -2.75 13.58 10.06
C GLN A 331 -1.40 14.10 9.53
N PRO A 332 -0.91 13.62 8.38
CA PRO A 332 0.33 14.13 7.80
C PRO A 332 0.16 15.59 7.38
N LEU A 333 1.27 16.33 7.36
CA LEU A 333 1.34 17.73 6.92
C LEU A 333 0.45 18.68 7.76
N TRP A 334 0.23 18.35 9.04
CA TRP A 334 -0.67 19.10 9.93
C TRP A 334 -0.08 20.39 10.48
N ASP A 335 1.25 20.48 10.51
CA ASP A 335 2.04 21.67 10.85
C ASP A 335 1.58 22.94 10.10
N TYR A 336 1.20 22.80 8.83
CA TYR A 336 0.61 23.89 8.06
C TYR A 336 -0.67 24.49 8.67
N TRP A 337 -1.53 23.65 9.25
CA TRP A 337 -2.78 24.09 9.88
C TRP A 337 -2.55 24.63 11.29
N GLU A 338 -1.49 24.19 11.98
CA GLU A 338 -1.11 24.73 13.28
C GLU A 338 -0.49 26.13 13.17
N ALA A 339 0.18 26.41 12.05
CA ALA A 339 0.81 27.70 11.78
C ALA A 339 -0.15 28.79 11.26
N ARG A 340 -1.47 28.53 11.18
CA ARG A 340 -2.45 29.40 10.51
C ARG A 340 -3.54 29.90 11.46
#